data_AF-A0A914A2P6-F1
#
_entry.id   AF-A0A914A2P6-F1
#
_cell.length_a   1.000
_cell.length_b   1.000
_cell.length_c   1.000
_cell.angle_alpha   90.00
_cell.angle_beta   90.00
_cell.angle_gamma   90.00
#
_symmetry.space_group_name_H-M   'P 1'
#
loop_
_entity.id
_entity.type
_entity.pdbx_description
1 polymer ?
#
loop_
_entity_poly.entity_id
_entity_poly.type
_entity_poly.pdbx_seq_one_letter_code
_entity_poly.pdbx_strand_id
1 'polypeptide(L)'
;MAGENDEDATVDKSLVVNVLHSLTKEVARLLESARKQAKDSLQDFASSNVNALGASIGLYCEAFLRLGVITRKALDEVLGRFYRYQEIQNAVEELDDLESDWNAFLKDTESQLSKGEAQSSLSIGSPGPCDIELKDARTGRPSTIGSYLSKGHVIVVLLRHFACLPCRDHVAQLQQRAEDIARWGGHILVVSFGSREGALQWLGITGCPFDMVVDEDRKVYSAMGLGRSISKVWHTSTITYYAEMKASGRTLPSKLENIEDDPTQMGGDLVVDRHGNTAFIHCSKTPPDRPAVDDLIKVLKDLRKDEEKSARQDFEDDGPPRKIFKS
;
A
#
# COMPACT_ATOMS: atom_id res chain seq x y z
N MET A 1 29.67 -43.50 -5.40
CA MET A 1 29.90 -42.90 -6.73
C MET A 1 28.55 -42.53 -7.32
N ALA A 2 28.49 -41.38 -8.00
CA ALA A 2 27.38 -40.42 -8.05
C ALA A 2 27.33 -39.63 -6.72
N GLY A 3 27.92 -38.44 -6.57
CA GLY A 3 28.24 -37.43 -7.57
C GLY A 3 27.07 -36.48 -7.75
N GLU A 4 26.53 -35.97 -6.65
CA GLU A 4 25.63 -34.80 -6.67
C GLU A 4 26.51 -33.57 -6.88
N ASN A 5 26.47 -33.06 -8.11
CA ASN A 5 27.03 -31.78 -8.49
C ASN A 5 26.25 -30.68 -7.74
N ASP A 6 26.77 -30.29 -6.58
CA ASP A 6 26.55 -28.98 -6.00
C ASP A 6 27.40 -27.99 -6.82
N GLU A 7 26.94 -27.64 -8.02
CA GLU A 7 27.46 -26.47 -8.73
C GLU A 7 26.88 -25.22 -8.05
N ASP A 8 27.43 -24.91 -6.87
CA ASP A 8 27.41 -23.57 -6.31
C ASP A 8 28.12 -22.68 -7.34
N ALA A 9 27.32 -22.05 -8.21
CA ALA A 9 27.82 -21.05 -9.14
C ALA A 9 28.32 -19.87 -8.30
N THR A 10 29.57 -19.96 -7.86
CA THR A 10 30.20 -18.99 -6.98
C THR A 10 30.11 -17.62 -7.63
N VAL A 11 29.29 -16.74 -7.05
CA VAL A 11 29.19 -15.35 -7.49
C VAL A 11 30.59 -14.75 -7.44
N ASP A 12 31.13 -14.36 -8.59
CA ASP A 12 32.44 -13.74 -8.71
C ASP A 12 32.34 -12.24 -9.05
N LYS A 13 33.46 -11.53 -8.94
CA LYS A 13 33.55 -10.09 -9.23
C LYS A 13 33.05 -9.76 -10.64
N SER A 14 33.44 -10.54 -11.63
CA SER A 14 33.14 -10.27 -13.04
C SER A 14 31.64 -10.40 -13.31
N LEU A 15 30.99 -11.41 -12.73
CA LEU A 15 29.55 -11.59 -12.78
C LEU A 15 28.82 -10.41 -12.15
N VAL A 16 29.24 -9.97 -10.95
CA VAL A 16 28.63 -8.83 -10.26
C VAL A 16 28.68 -7.56 -11.11
N VAL A 17 29.88 -7.21 -11.62
CA VAL A 17 30.05 -6.03 -12.50
C VAL A 17 29.15 -6.12 -13.73
N ASN A 18 29.13 -7.29 -14.40
CA ASN A 18 28.33 -7.48 -15.60
C ASN A 18 26.83 -7.36 -15.34
N VAL A 19 26.34 -7.87 -14.20
CA VAL A 19 24.93 -7.76 -13.81
C VAL A 19 24.57 -6.31 -13.51
N LEU A 20 25.38 -5.59 -12.72
CA LEU A 20 25.14 -4.18 -12.41
C LEU A 20 25.15 -3.31 -13.67
N HIS A 21 26.17 -3.41 -14.51
CA HIS A 21 26.23 -2.64 -15.76
C HIS A 21 25.03 -2.92 -16.67
N SER A 22 24.61 -4.19 -16.78
CA SER A 22 23.44 -4.55 -17.58
C SER A 22 22.16 -3.94 -17.00
N LEU A 23 21.96 -4.02 -15.68
CA LEU A 23 20.81 -3.44 -14.99
C LEU A 23 20.77 -1.92 -15.17
N THR A 24 21.85 -1.22 -14.82
CA THR A 24 21.97 0.24 -14.92
C THR A 24 21.69 0.72 -16.34
N LYS A 25 22.26 0.05 -17.35
CA LYS A 25 22.06 0.40 -18.76
C LYS A 25 20.61 0.28 -19.21
N GLU A 26 19.92 -0.81 -18.88
CA GLU A 26 18.53 -1.01 -19.31
C GLU A 26 17.57 -0.10 -18.53
N VAL A 27 17.81 0.14 -17.24
CA VAL A 27 17.03 1.09 -16.45
C VAL A 27 17.22 2.53 -16.96
N ALA A 28 18.45 2.92 -17.32
CA ALA A 28 18.73 4.23 -17.90
C ALA A 28 17.97 4.45 -19.22
N ARG A 29 17.91 3.43 -20.09
CA ARG A 29 17.12 3.49 -21.33
C ARG A 29 15.63 3.68 -21.07
N LEU A 30 15.08 3.00 -20.06
CA LEU A 30 13.68 3.19 -19.66
C LEU A 30 13.45 4.62 -19.17
N LEU A 31 14.37 5.17 -18.37
CA LEU A 31 14.28 6.55 -17.87
C LEU A 31 14.37 7.57 -19.00
N GLU A 32 15.29 7.41 -19.94
CA GLU A 32 15.42 8.27 -21.13
C GLU A 32 14.14 8.24 -21.99
N SER A 33 13.58 7.05 -22.21
CA SER A 33 12.30 6.90 -22.93
C SER A 33 11.16 7.60 -22.20
N ALA A 34 11.09 7.45 -20.87
CA ALA A 34 10.09 8.10 -20.03
C ALA A 34 10.21 9.63 -20.09
N ARG A 35 11.43 10.16 -20.02
CA ARG A 35 11.72 11.60 -20.16
C ARG A 35 11.25 12.15 -21.49
N LYS A 36 11.51 11.43 -22.58
CA LYS A 36 11.04 11.82 -23.92
C LYS A 36 9.51 11.89 -23.96
N GLN A 37 8.84 10.86 -23.46
CA GLN A 37 7.37 10.82 -23.42
C GLN A 37 6.77 11.92 -22.55
N ALA A 38 7.35 12.19 -21.37
CA ALA A 38 6.91 13.26 -20.48
C ALA A 38 7.11 14.65 -21.11
N LYS A 39 8.19 14.85 -21.88
CA LYS A 39 8.45 16.08 -22.64
C LYS A 39 7.43 16.27 -23.77
N ASP A 40 7.03 15.19 -24.44
CA ASP A 40 6.04 15.24 -25.51
C ASP A 40 4.64 15.56 -24.95
N SER A 41 4.24 14.92 -23.86
CA SER A 41 2.99 15.19 -23.14
C SER A 41 3.03 14.66 -21.71
N LEU A 42 3.08 15.57 -20.73
CA LEU A 42 3.03 15.22 -19.30
C LEU A 42 1.75 14.45 -18.94
N GLN A 43 0.62 14.84 -19.53
CA GLN A 43 -0.68 14.22 -19.26
C GLN A 43 -0.77 12.79 -19.81
N ASP A 44 -0.28 12.56 -21.03
CA ASP A 44 -0.28 11.22 -21.64
C ASP A 44 0.74 10.30 -20.95
N PHE A 45 1.88 10.87 -20.54
CA PHE A 45 2.84 10.16 -19.72
C PHE A 45 2.19 9.67 -18.42
N ALA A 46 1.58 10.57 -17.65
CA ALA A 46 0.99 10.23 -16.36
C ALA A 46 -0.19 9.24 -16.45
N SER A 47 -1.00 9.32 -17.51
CA SER A 47 -2.20 8.49 -17.65
C SER A 47 -1.93 7.10 -18.23
N SER A 48 -0.99 6.98 -19.16
CA SER A 48 -0.85 5.78 -19.99
C SER A 48 0.58 5.24 -20.01
N ASN A 49 1.57 6.10 -20.27
CA ASN A 49 2.93 5.64 -20.53
C ASN A 49 3.75 5.35 -19.26
N VAL A 50 3.35 5.90 -18.11
CA VAL A 50 4.01 5.66 -16.83
C VAL A 50 4.03 4.16 -16.47
N ASN A 51 3.08 3.38 -17.00
CA ASN A 51 3.04 1.93 -16.82
C ASN A 51 4.22 1.20 -17.48
N ALA A 52 4.85 1.80 -18.50
CA ALA A 52 6.03 1.22 -19.15
C ALA A 52 7.22 1.11 -18.17
N LEU A 53 7.24 1.96 -17.14
CA LEU A 53 8.22 1.88 -16.05
C LEU A 53 8.15 0.55 -15.31
N GLY A 54 7.01 -0.15 -15.34
CA GLY A 54 6.85 -1.48 -14.75
C GLY A 54 7.78 -2.55 -15.33
N ALA A 55 8.35 -2.33 -16.53
CA ALA A 55 9.38 -3.21 -17.09
C ALA A 55 10.62 -3.32 -16.18
N SER A 56 10.93 -2.26 -15.42
CA SER A 56 12.04 -2.24 -14.45
C SER A 56 11.91 -3.32 -13.36
N ILE A 57 10.69 -3.70 -12.97
CA ILE A 57 10.45 -4.80 -12.02
C ILE A 57 11.07 -6.10 -12.54
N GLY A 58 10.96 -6.35 -13.85
CA GLY A 58 11.59 -7.50 -14.50
C GLY A 58 13.11 -7.42 -14.48
N LEU A 59 13.68 -6.24 -14.73
CA LEU A 59 15.13 -6.01 -14.75
C LEU A 59 15.77 -6.25 -13.38
N TYR A 60 15.20 -5.68 -12.31
CA TYR A 60 15.69 -5.93 -10.94
C TYR A 60 15.53 -7.40 -10.55
N CYS A 61 14.40 -8.03 -10.89
CA CYS A 61 14.18 -9.44 -10.61
C CYS A 61 15.22 -10.33 -11.30
N GLU A 62 15.54 -10.05 -12.57
CA GLU A 62 16.59 -10.77 -13.30
C GLU A 62 17.96 -10.58 -12.65
N ALA A 63 18.30 -9.34 -12.26
CA ALA A 63 19.55 -9.04 -11.59
C ALA A 63 19.69 -9.80 -10.26
N PHE A 64 18.63 -9.86 -9.46
CA PHE A 64 18.59 -10.64 -8.22
C PHE A 64 18.87 -12.12 -8.50
N LEU A 65 18.11 -12.73 -9.42
CA LEU A 65 18.22 -14.15 -9.73
C LEU A 65 19.58 -14.52 -10.32
N ARG A 66 20.17 -13.67 -11.15
CA ARG A 66 21.51 -13.88 -11.73
C ARG A 66 22.64 -13.85 -10.69
N LEU A 67 22.41 -13.22 -9.54
CA LEU A 67 23.36 -13.16 -8.43
C LEU A 67 22.97 -14.12 -7.28
N GLY A 68 22.00 -15.01 -7.50
CA GLY A 68 21.57 -16.00 -6.51
C GLY A 68 20.89 -15.38 -5.28
N VAL A 69 20.35 -14.17 -5.41
CA VAL A 69 19.63 -13.46 -4.34
C VAL A 69 18.19 -13.21 -4.74
N ILE A 70 17.34 -12.86 -3.77
CA ILE A 70 15.92 -12.58 -4.02
C ILE A 70 15.44 -11.25 -3.40
N THR A 71 16.32 -10.52 -2.72
CA THR A 71 16.01 -9.21 -2.12
C THR A 71 17.07 -8.17 -2.45
N ARG A 72 16.71 -6.88 -2.43
CA ARG A 72 17.66 -5.77 -2.53
C ARG A 72 18.67 -5.82 -1.39
N LYS A 73 18.23 -6.13 -0.18
CA LYS A 73 19.15 -6.30 0.96
C LYS A 73 20.21 -7.39 0.70
N ALA A 74 19.81 -8.54 0.17
CA ALA A 74 20.75 -9.62 -0.14
C ALA A 74 21.67 -9.25 -1.33
N LEU A 75 21.17 -8.47 -2.31
CA LEU A 75 22.02 -7.87 -3.33
C LEU A 75 23.09 -6.96 -2.68
N ASP A 76 22.70 -6.04 -1.81
CA ASP A 76 23.62 -5.12 -1.13
C ASP A 76 24.68 -5.89 -0.32
N GLU A 77 24.30 -7.00 0.33
CA GLU A 77 25.22 -7.90 1.03
C GLU A 77 26.22 -8.58 0.08
N VAL A 78 25.81 -8.98 -1.13
CA VAL A 78 26.71 -9.48 -2.18
C VAL A 78 27.67 -8.38 -2.63
N LEU A 79 27.15 -7.18 -2.91
CA LEU A 79 27.96 -6.04 -3.34
C LEU A 79 29.01 -5.65 -2.29
N GLY A 80 28.64 -5.66 -1.02
CA GLY A 80 29.53 -5.40 0.11
C GLY A 80 30.76 -6.32 0.17
N ARG A 81 30.63 -7.59 -0.26
CA ARG A 81 31.76 -8.54 -0.30
C ARG A 81 32.81 -8.17 -1.33
N PHE A 82 32.41 -7.49 -2.41
CA PHE A 82 33.27 -7.09 -3.52
C PHE A 82 33.61 -5.58 -3.52
N TYR A 83 33.14 -4.82 -2.53
CA TYR A 83 33.28 -3.36 -2.49
C TYR A 83 34.73 -2.85 -2.44
N ARG A 84 35.71 -3.72 -2.14
CA ARG A 84 37.14 -3.38 -2.23
C ARG A 84 37.65 -3.13 -3.65
N TYR A 85 36.90 -3.55 -4.68
CA TYR A 85 37.29 -3.37 -6.08
C TYR A 85 36.68 -2.09 -6.64
N GLN A 86 37.50 -1.21 -7.22
CA GLN A 86 37.06 0.09 -7.76
C GLN A 86 35.94 -0.06 -8.81
N GLU A 87 36.03 -1.10 -9.65
CA GLU A 87 35.01 -1.38 -10.68
C GLU A 87 33.62 -1.63 -10.07
N ILE A 88 33.56 -2.24 -8.88
CA ILE A 88 32.30 -2.48 -8.16
C ILE A 88 31.82 -1.18 -7.54
N GLN A 89 32.70 -0.40 -6.90
CA GLN A 89 32.34 0.90 -6.32
C GLN A 89 31.71 1.81 -7.38
N ASN A 90 32.34 1.92 -8.54
CA ASN A 90 31.84 2.72 -9.65
C ASN A 90 30.48 2.20 -10.14
N ALA A 91 30.33 0.88 -10.33
CA ALA A 91 29.06 0.31 -10.81
C ALA A 91 27.91 0.48 -9.80
N VAL A 92 28.20 0.47 -8.50
CA VAL A 92 27.22 0.76 -7.45
C VAL A 92 26.84 2.23 -7.43
N GLU A 93 27.83 3.13 -7.47
CA GLU A 93 27.60 4.59 -7.53
C GLU A 93 26.78 4.97 -8.76
N GLU A 94 27.08 4.40 -9.94
CA GLU A 94 26.29 4.61 -11.16
C GLU A 94 24.83 4.16 -11.02
N LEU A 95 24.58 3.04 -10.36
CA LEU A 95 23.22 2.56 -10.11
C LEU A 95 22.48 3.45 -9.11
N ASP A 96 23.13 3.84 -8.01
CA ASP A 96 22.56 4.68 -6.96
C ASP A 96 22.22 6.09 -7.49
N ASP A 97 23.10 6.67 -8.32
CA ASP A 97 22.87 7.94 -9.00
C ASP A 97 21.68 7.84 -9.97
N LEU A 98 21.61 6.75 -10.74
CA LEU A 98 20.49 6.50 -11.66
C LEU A 98 19.16 6.33 -10.91
N GLU A 99 19.14 5.59 -9.80
CA GLU A 99 17.95 5.42 -8.96
C GLU A 99 17.51 6.75 -8.34
N SER A 100 18.46 7.58 -7.93
CA SER A 100 18.21 8.92 -7.41
C SER A 100 17.64 9.84 -8.50
N ASP A 101 18.22 9.83 -9.71
CA ASP A 101 17.75 10.60 -10.86
C ASP A 101 16.35 10.16 -11.31
N TRP A 102 16.08 8.85 -11.28
CA TRP A 102 14.76 8.28 -11.54
C TRP A 102 13.70 8.82 -10.56
N ASN A 103 13.97 8.73 -9.26
CA ASN A 103 13.03 9.19 -8.24
C ASN A 103 12.81 10.70 -8.31
N ALA A 104 13.87 11.47 -8.57
CA ALA A 104 13.80 12.91 -8.74
C ALA A 104 12.97 13.31 -9.97
N PHE A 105 13.18 12.64 -11.10
CA PHE A 105 12.40 12.85 -12.32
C PHE A 105 10.89 12.63 -12.10
N LEU A 106 10.52 11.54 -11.43
CA LEU A 106 9.11 11.26 -11.16
C LEU A 106 8.48 12.30 -10.22
N LYS A 107 9.23 12.74 -9.20
CA LYS A 107 8.78 13.77 -8.27
C LYS A 107 8.60 15.12 -8.97
N ASP A 108 9.54 15.50 -9.82
CA ASP A 108 9.45 16.73 -10.63
C ASP A 108 8.24 16.66 -11.58
N THR A 109 8.08 15.55 -12.30
CA THR A 109 6.94 15.31 -13.19
C THR A 109 5.60 15.42 -12.44
N GLU A 110 5.48 14.81 -11.27
CA GLU A 110 4.28 14.89 -10.44
C GLU A 110 4.00 16.32 -9.96
N SER A 111 5.04 17.07 -9.57
CA SER A 111 4.89 18.46 -9.13
C SER A 111 4.38 19.39 -10.23
N GLN A 112 4.75 19.11 -11.49
CA GLN A 112 4.27 19.87 -12.64
C GLN A 112 2.81 19.56 -13.01
N LEU A 113 2.36 18.33 -12.71
CA LEU A 113 0.97 17.90 -12.93
C LEU A 113 0.02 18.39 -11.82
N SER A 114 0.50 18.43 -10.58
CA SER A 114 -0.32 18.72 -9.42
C SER A 114 -0.51 20.22 -9.20
N LYS A 115 -1.58 20.80 -9.74
CA LYS A 115 -2.09 22.12 -9.31
C LYS A 115 -2.99 21.96 -8.08
N GLY A 116 -2.39 21.62 -6.93
CA GLY A 116 -3.07 21.57 -5.63
C GLY A 116 -3.09 20.16 -5.04
N GLU A 117 -2.37 19.96 -3.95
CA GLU A 117 -2.48 18.75 -3.14
C GLU A 117 -3.89 18.66 -2.54
N ALA A 118 -4.52 17.49 -2.61
CA ALA A 118 -5.73 17.22 -1.86
C ALA A 118 -5.38 17.24 -0.36
N GLN A 119 -5.69 18.33 0.32
CA GLN A 119 -5.47 18.48 1.74
C GLN A 119 -6.48 17.59 2.48
N SER A 120 -5.98 16.72 3.38
CA SER A 120 -6.86 15.88 4.19
C SER A 120 -7.79 16.76 5.04
N SER A 121 -9.06 16.38 5.10
CA SER A 121 -10.06 17.00 5.96
C SER A 121 -10.29 16.22 7.26
N LEU A 122 -9.61 15.09 7.45
CA LEU A 122 -9.78 14.20 8.60
C LEU A 122 -8.68 14.43 9.64
N SER A 123 -9.06 14.34 10.91
CA SER A 123 -8.15 14.37 12.04
C SER A 123 -8.59 13.36 13.10
N ILE A 124 -7.64 12.86 13.89
CA ILE A 124 -7.97 11.94 14.98
C ILE A 124 -8.84 12.68 16.01
N GLY A 125 -9.94 12.04 16.42
CA GLY A 125 -10.95 12.59 17.33
C GLY A 125 -12.05 13.41 16.65
N SER A 126 -11.92 13.76 15.36
CA SER A 126 -13.01 14.44 14.63
C SER A 126 -13.99 13.42 14.02
N PRO A 127 -15.22 13.84 13.65
CA PRO A 127 -16.13 12.99 12.90
C PRO A 127 -15.46 12.35 11.68
N GLY A 128 -15.69 11.06 11.48
CA GLY A 128 -15.22 10.31 10.32
C GLY A 128 -16.09 10.56 9.09
N PRO A 129 -15.69 10.03 7.92
CA PRO A 129 -16.44 10.12 6.66
C PRO A 129 -17.68 9.20 6.63
N CYS A 130 -18.48 9.21 7.70
CA CYS A 130 -19.55 8.26 7.96
C CYS A 130 -20.76 8.40 7.03
N ASP A 131 -20.98 9.60 6.50
CA ASP A 131 -22.16 9.95 5.70
C ASP A 131 -21.86 10.03 4.19
N ILE A 132 -20.63 9.73 3.77
CA ILE A 132 -20.29 9.68 2.36
C ILE A 132 -21.12 8.58 1.69
N GLU A 133 -21.84 8.95 0.63
CA GLU A 133 -22.64 8.01 -0.16
C GLU A 133 -21.74 7.07 -0.95
N LEU A 134 -21.94 5.78 -0.73
CA LEU A 134 -21.22 4.66 -1.33
C LEU A 134 -22.21 3.63 -1.87
N LYS A 135 -21.71 2.61 -2.56
CA LYS A 135 -22.52 1.47 -3.00
C LYS A 135 -21.99 0.19 -2.38
N ASP A 136 -22.85 -0.61 -1.74
CA ASP A 136 -22.46 -1.96 -1.32
C ASP A 136 -22.11 -2.79 -2.57
N ALA A 137 -20.92 -3.38 -2.60
CA ALA A 137 -20.41 -4.04 -3.80
C ALA A 137 -21.27 -5.25 -4.20
N ARG A 138 -21.74 -6.03 -3.21
CA ARG A 138 -22.49 -7.27 -3.46
C ARG A 138 -23.91 -6.98 -3.92
N THR A 139 -24.63 -6.12 -3.21
CA THR A 139 -26.05 -5.83 -3.43
C THR A 139 -26.30 -4.69 -4.41
N GLY A 140 -25.31 -3.81 -4.61
CA GLY A 140 -25.44 -2.59 -5.41
C GLY A 140 -26.30 -1.50 -4.77
N ARG A 141 -26.75 -1.69 -3.52
CA ARG A 141 -27.60 -0.72 -2.82
C ARG A 141 -26.77 0.45 -2.27
N PRO A 142 -27.36 1.65 -2.14
CA PRO A 142 -26.73 2.75 -1.42
C PRO A 142 -26.35 2.33 0.00
N SER A 143 -25.16 2.75 0.43
CA SER A 143 -24.60 2.47 1.74
C SER A 143 -23.68 3.61 2.17
N THR A 144 -23.22 3.57 3.41
CA THR A 144 -22.23 4.50 3.97
C THR A 144 -21.37 3.75 4.98
N ILE A 145 -20.21 4.29 5.36
CA ILE A 145 -19.40 3.74 6.47
C ILE A 145 -20.23 3.73 7.77
N GLY A 146 -21.05 4.76 7.99
CA GLY A 146 -21.91 4.88 9.16
C GLY A 146 -22.86 3.70 9.36
N SER A 147 -23.35 3.08 8.27
CA SER A 147 -24.26 1.93 8.34
C SER A 147 -23.65 0.70 9.04
N TYR A 148 -22.32 0.63 9.11
CA TYR A 148 -21.57 -0.47 9.73
C TYR A 148 -21.25 -0.24 11.21
N LEU A 149 -21.37 0.99 11.72
CA LEU A 149 -21.04 1.32 13.11
C LEU A 149 -21.93 0.62 14.15
N SER A 150 -23.13 0.19 13.74
CA SER A 150 -24.02 -0.63 14.58
C SER A 150 -23.42 -1.98 14.99
N LYS A 151 -22.43 -2.47 14.23
CA LYS A 151 -21.69 -3.71 14.51
C LYS A 151 -20.48 -3.49 15.45
N GLY A 152 -20.11 -2.25 15.75
CA GLY A 152 -18.94 -1.87 16.53
C GLY A 152 -18.02 -0.90 15.80
N HIS A 153 -16.74 -0.87 16.17
CA HIS A 153 -15.72 -0.07 15.50
C HIS A 153 -15.42 -0.62 14.10
N VAL A 154 -15.19 0.25 13.11
CA VAL A 154 -14.93 -0.12 11.72
C VAL A 154 -13.47 0.15 11.37
N ILE A 155 -12.74 -0.88 10.94
CA ILE A 155 -11.47 -0.75 10.23
C ILE A 155 -11.79 -0.66 8.74
N VAL A 156 -11.61 0.52 8.17
CA VAL A 156 -11.83 0.82 6.76
C VAL A 156 -10.52 0.65 6.00
N VAL A 157 -10.49 -0.28 5.04
CA VAL A 157 -9.31 -0.58 4.21
C VAL A 157 -9.53 -0.05 2.80
N LEU A 158 -8.82 1.00 2.43
CA LEU A 158 -8.90 1.60 1.10
C LEU A 158 -7.91 0.92 0.15
N LEU A 159 -8.42 0.22 -0.85
CA LEU A 159 -7.63 -0.42 -1.90
C LEU A 159 -7.03 0.62 -2.84
N ARG A 160 -5.84 0.34 -3.37
CA ARG A 160 -5.19 1.20 -4.39
C ARG A 160 -5.69 0.95 -5.81
N HIS A 161 -5.98 -0.31 -6.12
CA HIS A 161 -6.47 -0.84 -7.39
C HIS A 161 -6.66 -2.35 -7.19
N PHE A 162 -7.41 -3.02 -8.06
CA PHE A 162 -7.74 -4.45 -7.92
C PHE A 162 -6.54 -5.38 -8.11
N ALA A 163 -5.53 -4.95 -8.87
CA ALA A 163 -4.28 -5.70 -9.11
C ALA A 163 -3.18 -5.43 -8.05
N CYS A 164 -3.48 -4.74 -6.95
CA CYS A 164 -2.50 -4.37 -5.94
C CYS A 164 -2.12 -5.57 -5.05
N LEU A 165 -0.91 -6.14 -5.23
CA LEU A 165 -0.44 -7.26 -4.40
C LEU A 165 -0.39 -6.90 -2.90
N PRO A 166 0.22 -5.78 -2.47
CA PRO A 166 0.25 -5.46 -1.03
C PRO A 166 -1.14 -5.26 -0.42
N CYS A 167 -2.09 -4.76 -1.20
CA CYS A 167 -3.47 -4.61 -0.74
C CYS A 167 -4.13 -5.97 -0.50
N ARG A 168 -3.87 -6.96 -1.36
CA ARG A 168 -4.36 -8.33 -1.18
C ARG A 168 -3.69 -9.00 0.02
N ASP A 169 -2.38 -8.83 0.16
CA ASP A 169 -1.62 -9.39 1.30
C ASP A 169 -2.10 -8.78 2.63
N HIS A 170 -2.36 -7.47 2.68
CA HIS A 170 -2.91 -6.79 3.87
C HIS A 170 -4.31 -7.29 4.24
N VAL A 171 -5.21 -7.42 3.28
CA VAL A 171 -6.56 -7.99 3.53
C VAL A 171 -6.45 -9.45 4.02
N ALA A 172 -5.53 -10.24 3.48
CA ALA A 172 -5.30 -11.61 3.94
C ALA A 172 -4.74 -11.64 5.38
N GLN A 173 -3.84 -10.73 5.74
CA GLN A 173 -3.34 -10.59 7.12
C GLN A 173 -4.46 -10.21 8.10
N LEU A 174 -5.35 -9.29 7.70
CA LEU A 174 -6.54 -8.93 8.48
C LEU A 174 -7.50 -10.13 8.63
N GLN A 175 -7.68 -10.93 7.59
CA GLN A 175 -8.48 -12.15 7.63
C GLN A 175 -7.93 -13.18 8.62
N GLN A 176 -6.61 -13.37 8.67
CA GLN A 176 -5.98 -14.26 9.65
C GLN A 176 -6.18 -13.82 11.10
N ARG A 177 -6.48 -12.53 11.34
CA ARG A 177 -6.66 -11.94 12.67
C ARG A 177 -8.09 -11.44 12.92
N ALA A 178 -9.05 -11.86 12.09
CA ALA A 178 -10.42 -11.36 12.16
C ALA A 178 -11.09 -11.66 13.52
N GLU A 179 -10.81 -12.82 14.14
CA GLU A 179 -11.35 -13.16 15.46
C GLU A 179 -10.78 -12.28 16.58
N ASP A 180 -9.49 -11.95 16.52
CA ASP A 180 -8.87 -11.05 17.48
C ASP A 180 -9.42 -9.63 17.33
N ILE A 181 -9.62 -9.16 16.09
CA ILE A 181 -10.24 -7.87 15.79
C ILE A 181 -11.67 -7.83 16.35
N ALA A 182 -12.46 -8.87 16.10
CA ALA A 182 -13.83 -9.00 16.61
C ALA A 182 -13.90 -9.05 18.14
N ARG A 183 -12.93 -9.71 18.81
CA ARG A 183 -12.82 -9.74 20.28
C ARG A 183 -12.71 -8.35 20.89
N TRP A 184 -12.15 -7.38 20.16
CA TRP A 184 -12.02 -5.99 20.59
C TRP A 184 -13.10 -5.08 20.00
N GLY A 185 -14.22 -5.64 19.53
CA GLY A 185 -15.36 -4.88 19.01
C GLY A 185 -15.13 -4.25 17.63
N GLY A 186 -14.06 -4.66 16.94
CA GLY A 186 -13.75 -4.20 15.59
C GLY A 186 -14.32 -5.13 14.52
N HIS A 187 -14.57 -4.57 13.34
CA HIS A 187 -14.81 -5.34 12.12
C HIS A 187 -14.24 -4.59 10.91
N ILE A 188 -14.12 -5.28 9.78
CA ILE A 188 -13.39 -4.79 8.61
C ILE A 188 -14.36 -4.45 7.48
N LEU A 189 -14.14 -3.30 6.86
CA LEU A 189 -14.85 -2.83 5.69
C LEU A 189 -13.84 -2.49 4.59
N VAL A 190 -13.94 -3.14 3.44
CA VAL A 190 -13.07 -2.86 2.29
C VAL A 190 -13.71 -1.77 1.42
N VAL A 191 -12.91 -0.80 0.97
CA VAL A 191 -13.34 0.26 0.06
C VAL A 191 -12.50 0.19 -1.21
N SER A 192 -13.16 0.26 -2.37
CA SER A 192 -12.49 0.45 -3.67
C SER A 192 -13.13 1.61 -4.41
N PHE A 193 -12.36 2.34 -5.20
CA PHE A 193 -12.90 3.32 -6.17
C PHE A 193 -13.19 2.72 -7.55
N GLY A 194 -12.78 1.48 -7.81
CA GLY A 194 -13.06 0.83 -9.09
C GLY A 194 -14.54 0.50 -9.24
N SER A 195 -14.99 0.08 -10.43
CA SER A 195 -16.41 -0.23 -10.65
C SER A 195 -16.92 -1.38 -9.78
N ARG A 196 -18.24 -1.45 -9.60
CA ARG A 196 -18.89 -2.58 -8.90
C ARG A 196 -18.56 -3.93 -9.54
N GLU A 197 -18.52 -4.01 -10.86
CA GLU A 197 -18.16 -5.23 -11.59
C GLU A 197 -16.74 -5.68 -11.23
N GLY A 198 -15.80 -4.73 -11.16
CA GLY A 198 -14.43 -4.99 -10.71
C GLY A 198 -14.36 -5.45 -9.26
N ALA A 199 -15.16 -4.83 -8.38
CA ALA A 199 -15.25 -5.23 -6.98
C ALA A 199 -15.77 -6.67 -6.83
N LEU A 200 -16.80 -7.06 -7.58
CA LEU A 200 -17.33 -8.42 -7.59
C LEU A 200 -16.31 -9.44 -8.10
N GLN A 201 -15.60 -9.14 -9.19
CA GLN A 201 -14.51 -9.99 -9.69
C GLN A 201 -13.39 -10.14 -8.66
N TRP A 202 -12.99 -9.02 -8.03
CA TRP A 202 -11.94 -9.02 -7.01
C TRP A 202 -12.34 -9.86 -5.79
N LEU A 203 -13.58 -9.74 -5.31
CA LEU A 203 -14.12 -10.58 -4.24
C LEU A 203 -14.10 -12.06 -4.62
N GLY A 204 -14.49 -12.41 -5.86
CA GLY A 204 -14.47 -13.78 -6.36
C GLY A 204 -13.05 -14.37 -6.45
N ILE A 205 -12.08 -13.58 -6.91
CA ILE A 205 -10.68 -14.02 -7.05
C ILE A 205 -9.99 -14.15 -5.69
N THR A 206 -10.24 -13.23 -4.77
CA THR A 206 -9.54 -13.17 -3.47
C THR A 206 -10.22 -14.00 -2.39
N GLY A 207 -11.51 -14.32 -2.54
CA GLY A 207 -12.30 -14.96 -1.49
C GLY A 207 -12.48 -14.07 -0.25
N CYS A 208 -12.28 -12.76 -0.38
CA CYS A 208 -12.38 -11.82 0.74
C CYS A 208 -13.76 -11.93 1.43
N PRO A 209 -13.80 -12.25 2.75
CA PRO A 209 -15.05 -12.48 3.46
C PRO A 209 -15.71 -11.18 3.93
N PHE A 210 -14.99 -10.07 3.89
CA PHE A 210 -15.43 -8.82 4.50
C PHE A 210 -16.49 -8.10 3.65
N ASP A 211 -17.26 -7.24 4.31
CA ASP A 211 -18.12 -6.28 3.63
C ASP A 211 -17.26 -5.36 2.74
N MET A 212 -17.80 -4.98 1.59
CA MET A 212 -17.09 -4.14 0.63
C MET A 212 -18.04 -3.10 0.06
N VAL A 213 -17.59 -1.85 0.06
CA VAL A 213 -18.29 -0.73 -0.56
C VAL A 213 -17.45 -0.09 -1.66
N VAL A 214 -18.12 0.55 -2.60
CA VAL A 214 -17.53 1.20 -3.77
C VAL A 214 -17.68 2.72 -3.66
N ASP A 215 -16.56 3.42 -3.81
CA ASP A 215 -16.39 4.87 -3.78
C ASP A 215 -15.88 5.36 -5.15
N GLU A 216 -16.71 5.25 -6.21
CA GLU A 216 -16.32 5.55 -7.60
C GLU A 216 -15.76 6.98 -7.77
N ASP A 217 -16.27 7.92 -6.95
CA ASP A 217 -15.88 9.33 -6.94
C ASP A 217 -14.65 9.62 -6.06
N ARG A 218 -14.08 8.62 -5.38
CA ARG A 218 -12.93 8.75 -4.47
C ARG A 218 -13.16 9.76 -3.33
N LYS A 219 -14.38 9.89 -2.82
CA LYS A 219 -14.72 10.85 -1.77
C LYS A 219 -14.07 10.50 -0.42
N VAL A 220 -14.04 9.23 -0.03
CA VAL A 220 -13.37 8.76 1.19
C VAL A 220 -11.86 8.91 1.06
N TYR A 221 -11.32 8.56 -0.11
CA TYR A 221 -9.90 8.77 -0.42
C TYR A 221 -9.51 10.24 -0.31
N SER A 222 -10.31 11.13 -0.89
CA SER A 222 -10.08 12.58 -0.84
C SER A 222 -10.15 13.13 0.58
N ALA A 223 -11.09 12.66 1.41
CA ALA A 223 -11.17 13.05 2.82
C ALA A 223 -9.89 12.70 3.60
N MET A 224 -9.27 11.56 3.29
CA MET A 224 -7.98 11.15 3.86
C MET A 224 -6.77 11.86 3.22
N GLY A 225 -6.96 12.69 2.19
CA GLY A 225 -5.84 13.26 1.41
C GLY A 225 -5.11 12.23 0.55
N LEU A 226 -5.76 11.11 0.23
CA LEU A 226 -5.21 10.05 -0.62
C LEU A 226 -5.49 10.35 -2.09
N GLY A 227 -4.53 11.01 -2.73
CA GLY A 227 -4.55 11.27 -4.16
C GLY A 227 -3.86 10.20 -5.01
N ARG A 228 -3.75 10.50 -6.30
CA ARG A 228 -2.86 9.81 -7.23
C ARG A 228 -1.41 10.24 -6.99
N SER A 229 -0.46 9.34 -7.19
CA SER A 229 0.96 9.68 -7.12
C SER A 229 1.79 8.75 -7.99
N ILE A 230 2.38 9.28 -9.06
CA ILE A 230 3.27 8.51 -9.93
C ILE A 230 4.63 8.30 -9.26
N SER A 231 5.10 9.28 -8.49
CA SER A 231 6.40 9.25 -7.80
C SER A 231 6.43 8.22 -6.68
N LYS A 232 5.32 7.99 -5.97
CA LYS A 232 5.23 6.93 -4.96
C LYS A 232 5.08 5.54 -5.60
N VAL A 233 4.29 5.43 -6.66
CA VAL A 233 3.95 4.14 -7.30
C VAL A 233 5.10 3.58 -8.11
N TRP A 234 5.86 4.44 -8.79
CA TRP A 234 6.99 4.05 -9.61
C TRP A 234 8.33 4.41 -8.97
N HIS A 235 8.34 4.68 -7.66
CA HIS A 235 9.56 4.82 -6.89
C HIS A 235 10.42 3.55 -7.01
N THR A 236 11.73 3.70 -7.05
CA THR A 236 12.69 2.58 -7.09
C THR A 236 12.51 1.58 -5.95
N SER A 237 12.19 2.05 -4.73
CA SER A 237 11.84 1.15 -3.61
C SER A 237 10.57 0.34 -3.85
N THR A 238 9.60 0.87 -4.58
CA THR A 238 8.38 0.15 -4.96
C THR A 238 8.68 -0.87 -6.06
N ILE A 239 9.48 -0.48 -7.06
CA ILE A 239 9.93 -1.36 -8.14
C ILE A 239 10.69 -2.55 -7.58
N THR A 240 11.66 -2.29 -6.70
CA THR A 240 12.46 -3.33 -6.05
C THR A 240 11.57 -4.24 -5.22
N TYR A 241 10.64 -3.72 -4.41
CA TYR A 241 9.66 -4.55 -3.68
C TYR A 241 8.95 -5.57 -4.59
N TYR A 242 8.40 -5.13 -5.74
CA TYR A 242 7.73 -6.05 -6.65
C TYR A 242 8.71 -7.03 -7.32
N ALA A 243 9.96 -6.62 -7.55
CA ALA A 243 11.00 -7.49 -8.05
C ALA A 243 11.36 -8.58 -7.03
N GLU A 244 11.40 -8.26 -5.73
CA GLU A 244 11.61 -9.26 -4.66
C GLU A 244 10.46 -10.27 -4.59
N MET A 245 9.22 -9.79 -4.72
CA MET A 245 8.05 -10.68 -4.79
C MET A 245 8.16 -11.63 -5.98
N LYS A 246 8.55 -11.13 -7.15
CA LYS A 246 8.73 -11.97 -8.34
C LYS A 246 9.91 -12.95 -8.17
N ALA A 247 11.04 -12.50 -7.62
CA ALA A 247 12.23 -13.33 -7.38
C ALA A 247 11.97 -14.43 -6.34
N SER A 248 11.11 -14.18 -5.35
CA SER A 248 10.63 -15.18 -4.39
C SER A 248 9.55 -16.13 -4.96
N GLY A 249 9.26 -16.06 -6.26
CA GLY A 249 8.31 -16.94 -6.93
C GLY A 249 6.85 -16.54 -6.79
N ARG A 250 6.54 -15.36 -6.23
CA ARG A 250 5.17 -14.85 -6.18
C ARG A 250 4.70 -14.43 -7.57
N THR A 251 3.49 -14.82 -7.94
CA THR A 251 2.81 -14.29 -9.12
C THR A 251 2.20 -12.92 -8.78
N LEU A 252 2.60 -11.89 -9.53
CA LEU A 252 2.00 -10.56 -9.39
C LEU A 252 0.58 -10.57 -9.99
N PRO A 253 -0.43 -10.02 -9.29
CA PRO A 253 -1.77 -9.93 -9.84
C PRO A 253 -1.80 -9.11 -11.12
N SER A 254 -2.53 -9.60 -12.11
CA SER A 254 -2.77 -8.88 -13.36
C SER A 254 -3.98 -7.96 -13.26
N LYS A 255 -4.05 -6.97 -14.16
CA LYS A 255 -5.24 -6.15 -14.36
C LYS A 255 -6.45 -7.04 -14.66
N LEU A 256 -7.60 -6.70 -14.09
CA LEU A 256 -8.84 -7.42 -14.35
C LEU A 256 -9.33 -7.15 -15.78
N GLU A 257 -9.85 -8.19 -16.44
CA GLU A 257 -10.36 -8.09 -17.80
C GLU A 257 -11.58 -7.18 -17.88
N ASN A 258 -11.60 -6.26 -18.86
CA ASN A 258 -12.68 -5.31 -19.11
C ASN A 258 -13.02 -4.40 -17.92
N ILE A 259 -12.11 -4.25 -16.96
CA ILE A 259 -12.24 -3.33 -15.82
C ILE A 259 -11.23 -2.20 -15.99
N GLU A 260 -11.75 -0.97 -16.02
CA GLU A 260 -10.92 0.22 -15.89
C GLU A 260 -10.49 0.39 -14.43
N ASP A 261 -9.21 0.70 -14.24
CA ASP A 261 -8.60 0.82 -12.92
C ASP A 261 -7.48 1.85 -13.01
N ASP A 262 -7.02 2.34 -11.86
CA ASP A 262 -6.06 3.42 -11.77
C ASP A 262 -4.90 3.03 -10.85
N PRO A 263 -3.81 2.46 -11.39
CA PRO A 263 -2.66 2.05 -10.61
C PRO A 263 -1.95 3.20 -9.91
N THR A 264 -2.23 4.46 -10.23
CA THR A 264 -1.58 5.63 -9.61
C THR A 264 -2.27 6.05 -8.31
N GLN A 265 -3.51 5.61 -8.07
CA GLN A 265 -4.25 5.93 -6.86
C GLN A 265 -3.55 5.34 -5.62
N MET A 266 -3.40 6.16 -4.58
CA MET A 266 -2.90 5.72 -3.28
C MET A 266 -4.04 5.18 -2.40
N GLY A 267 -3.68 4.33 -1.46
CA GLY A 267 -4.60 3.65 -0.55
C GLY A 267 -4.22 3.95 0.89
N GLY A 268 -4.94 3.37 1.83
CA GLY A 268 -4.67 3.57 3.24
C GLY A 268 -5.69 2.87 4.10
N ASP A 269 -5.66 3.19 5.38
CA ASP A 269 -6.45 2.55 6.40
C ASP A 269 -6.97 3.63 7.37
N LEU A 270 -8.21 3.47 7.82
CA LEU A 270 -8.90 4.38 8.71
C LEU A 270 -9.63 3.54 9.75
N VAL A 271 -9.57 3.92 11.03
CA VAL A 271 -10.46 3.34 12.06
C VAL A 271 -11.48 4.39 12.44
N VAL A 272 -12.76 4.02 12.35
CA VAL A 272 -13.88 4.81 12.83
C VAL A 272 -14.48 4.10 14.05
N ASP A 273 -14.60 4.82 15.17
CA ASP A 273 -15.20 4.28 16.38
C ASP A 273 -16.72 4.07 16.22
N ARG A 274 -17.38 3.45 17.20
CA ARG A 274 -18.82 3.14 17.13
C ARG A 274 -19.71 4.39 17.19
N HIS A 275 -19.13 5.53 17.57
CA HIS A 275 -19.80 6.83 17.66
C HIS A 275 -19.60 7.66 16.38
N GLY A 276 -18.85 7.13 15.41
CA GLY A 276 -18.60 7.78 14.13
C GLY A 276 -17.41 8.73 14.13
N ASN A 277 -16.53 8.70 15.15
CA ASN A 277 -15.33 9.52 15.18
C ASN A 277 -14.12 8.76 14.63
N THR A 278 -13.18 9.51 14.06
CA THR A 278 -11.93 8.98 13.53
C THR A 278 -10.97 8.64 14.67
N ALA A 279 -10.65 7.37 14.85
CA ALA A 279 -9.74 6.89 15.89
C ALA A 279 -8.31 6.68 15.39
N PHE A 280 -8.12 6.43 14.10
CA PHE A 280 -6.82 6.16 13.49
C PHE A 280 -6.82 6.50 12.01
N ILE A 281 -5.71 7.05 11.49
CA ILE A 281 -5.53 7.38 10.08
C ILE A 281 -4.15 6.89 9.64
N HIS A 282 -4.09 6.09 8.58
CA HIS A 282 -2.85 5.70 7.90
C HIS A 282 -2.95 6.01 6.41
N CYS A 283 -2.27 7.07 5.98
CA CYS A 283 -2.16 7.43 4.56
C CYS A 283 -0.89 6.80 3.98
N SER A 284 -1.04 5.77 3.15
CA SER A 284 0.11 5.00 2.63
C SER A 284 1.06 5.92 1.84
N LYS A 285 2.35 5.86 2.18
CA LYS A 285 3.42 6.62 1.53
C LYS A 285 3.98 5.90 0.30
N THR A 286 3.84 4.58 0.25
CA THR A 286 4.20 3.72 -0.89
C THR A 286 3.15 2.63 -1.06
N PRO A 287 3.09 1.92 -2.21
CA PRO A 287 2.15 0.81 -2.37
C PRO A 287 2.21 -0.30 -1.32
N PRO A 288 3.40 -0.72 -0.80
CA PRO A 288 3.47 -1.69 0.30
C PRO A 288 3.31 -1.10 1.70
N ASP A 289 3.24 0.22 1.87
CA ASP A 289 3.09 0.87 3.17
C ASP A 289 1.67 0.68 3.73
N ARG A 290 1.49 -0.35 4.55
CA ARG A 290 0.25 -0.68 5.25
C ARG A 290 0.50 -0.75 6.76
N PRO A 291 -0.48 -0.36 7.61
CA PRO A 291 -0.29 -0.46 9.05
C PRO A 291 -0.21 -1.93 9.46
N ALA A 292 0.60 -2.23 10.47
CA ALA A 292 0.63 -3.58 11.03
C ALA A 292 -0.74 -3.90 11.68
N VAL A 293 -1.20 -5.14 11.54
CA VAL A 293 -2.48 -5.56 12.14
C VAL A 293 -2.49 -5.38 13.67
N ASP A 294 -1.33 -5.54 14.32
CA ASP A 294 -1.20 -5.33 15.76
C ASP A 294 -1.39 -3.85 16.16
N ASP A 295 -1.04 -2.89 15.30
CA ASP A 295 -1.30 -1.46 15.55
C ASP A 295 -2.81 -1.17 15.48
N LEU A 296 -3.50 -1.77 14.51
CA LEU A 296 -4.97 -1.67 14.40
C LEU A 296 -5.67 -2.29 15.61
N ILE A 297 -5.21 -3.47 16.06
CA ILE A 297 -5.74 -4.12 17.27
C ILE A 297 -5.46 -3.27 18.51
N LYS A 298 -4.30 -2.61 18.59
CA LYS A 298 -3.98 -1.71 19.70
C LYS A 298 -4.96 -0.53 19.76
N VAL A 299 -5.30 0.09 18.63
CA VAL A 299 -6.31 1.14 18.56
C VAL A 299 -7.65 0.65 19.12
N LEU A 300 -8.11 -0.54 18.70
CA LEU A 300 -9.37 -1.12 19.19
C LEU A 300 -9.34 -1.39 20.71
N LYS A 301 -8.21 -1.87 21.25
CA LYS A 301 -8.04 -2.06 22.70
C LYS A 301 -8.13 -0.75 23.46
N ASP A 302 -7.56 0.31 22.93
CA ASP A 302 -7.56 1.61 23.59
C ASP A 302 -8.95 2.25 23.55
N LEU A 303 -9.68 2.14 22.42
CA LEU A 303 -11.10 2.51 22.35
C LEU A 303 -11.94 1.80 23.40
N ARG A 304 -11.79 0.47 23.54
CA ARG A 304 -12.52 -0.31 24.55
C ARG A 304 -12.21 0.15 25.98
N LYS A 305 -10.94 0.45 26.29
CA LYS A 305 -10.58 0.96 27.63
C LYS A 305 -11.23 2.30 27.91
N ASP A 306 -11.32 3.17 26.92
CA ASP A 306 -11.93 4.48 27.09
C ASP A 306 -13.44 4.38 27.26
N GLU A 307 -14.12 3.47 26.56
CA GLU A 307 -15.51 3.11 26.82
C GLU A 307 -15.74 2.59 28.24
N GLU A 308 -14.86 1.69 28.72
CA GLU A 308 -14.93 1.14 30.08
C GLU A 308 -14.68 2.21 31.17
N LYS A 309 -13.86 3.23 30.90
CA LYS A 309 -13.66 4.36 31.82
C LYS A 309 -14.87 5.29 31.86
N SER A 310 -15.41 5.67 30.71
CA SER A 310 -16.59 6.55 30.62
C SER A 310 -17.79 5.90 31.32
N ALA A 311 -18.03 4.60 31.10
CA ALA A 311 -19.11 3.88 31.76
C ALA A 311 -18.96 3.81 33.30
N ARG A 312 -17.73 3.82 33.82
CA ARG A 312 -17.48 3.87 35.27
C ARG A 312 -17.72 5.27 35.86
N GLN A 313 -17.34 6.31 35.13
CA GLN A 313 -17.58 7.70 35.53
C GLN A 313 -19.07 8.02 35.56
N ASP A 314 -19.82 7.61 34.54
CA ASP A 314 -21.28 7.80 34.50
C ASP A 314 -21.98 7.10 35.69
N PHE A 315 -21.50 5.92 36.09
CA PHE A 315 -22.04 5.20 37.25
C PHE A 315 -21.69 5.87 38.60
N GLU A 316 -20.55 6.57 38.69
CA GLU A 316 -20.15 7.32 39.88
C GLU A 316 -20.93 8.64 40.02
N ASP A 317 -21.25 9.31 38.90
CA ASP A 317 -22.01 10.57 38.88
C ASP A 317 -23.53 10.37 39.05
N ASP A 318 -24.10 9.26 38.56
CA ASP A 318 -25.54 8.91 38.74
C ASP A 318 -25.84 8.12 40.04
N GLY A 319 -24.86 7.96 40.93
CA GLY A 319 -25.03 7.31 42.23
C GLY A 319 -26.05 8.05 43.14
N PRO A 320 -26.75 7.35 44.06
CA PRO A 320 -27.79 7.98 44.88
C PRO A 320 -27.21 9.16 45.68
N PRO A 321 -27.97 10.27 45.83
CA PRO A 321 -27.46 11.49 46.45
C PRO A 321 -26.88 11.16 47.83
N ARG A 322 -25.62 11.55 48.06
CA ARG A 322 -24.94 11.39 49.36
C ARG A 322 -25.87 11.92 50.44
N LYS A 323 -26.34 11.04 51.33
CA LYS A 323 -27.17 11.42 52.49
C LYS A 323 -26.38 12.45 53.29
N ILE A 324 -26.76 13.72 53.17
CA ILE A 324 -26.28 14.79 54.02
C ILE A 324 -26.92 14.54 55.39
N PHE A 325 -26.20 13.86 56.28
CA PHE A 325 -26.54 13.85 57.69
C PHE A 325 -26.22 15.25 58.24
N LYS A 326 -27.24 16.10 58.37
CA LYS A 326 -27.17 17.25 59.27
C LYS A 326 -27.52 16.75 60.67
N SER A 327 -26.54 16.90 61.57
CA SER A 327 -26.62 16.69 63.01
C SER A 327 -27.66 17.59 63.68
#